data_AF-A0A8J6RCN5-F1
#
_entry.id   AF-A0A8J6RCN5-F1
#
_cell.length_a   1.000
_cell.length_b   1.000
_cell.length_c   1.000
_cell.angle_alpha   90.00
_cell.angle_beta   90.00
_cell.angle_gamma   90.00
#
_symmetry.space_group_name_H-M   'P 1'
#
loop_
_entity.id
_entity.type
_entity.pdbx_description
1 polymer ?
#
loop_
_entity_poly.entity_id
_entity_poly.type
_entity_poly.pdbx_seq_one_letter_code
_entity_poly.pdbx_strand_id
1 'polypeptide(L)' 'VVERTFGWLMGCRRLVRDYERLPENSEALIYLAMIRIVVRRLA' A
#
# COMPACT_ATOMS: atom_id res chain seq x y z
N VAL A 1 -10.72 7.93 -2.19
CA VAL A 1 -9.42 7.73 -1.48
C VAL A 1 -8.96 6.28 -1.61
N VAL A 2 -9.80 5.30 -1.23
CA VAL A 2 -9.51 3.86 -1.37
C VAL A 2 -9.06 3.49 -2.79
N GLU A 3 -9.79 3.91 -3.82
CA GLU A 3 -9.45 3.57 -5.22
C GLU A 3 -8.13 4.18 -5.71
N ARG A 4 -7.71 5.33 -5.14
CA ARG A 4 -6.39 5.94 -5.44
C ARG A 4 -5.25 5.24 -4.69
N THR A 5 -5.53 4.69 -3.51
CA THR A 5 -4.60 3.84 -2.75
C THR A 5 -4.41 2.49 -3.43
N PHE A 6 -5.51 1.84 -3.83
CA PHE A 6 -5.46 0.59 -4.60
C PHE A 6 -4.86 0.80 -5.99
N GLY A 7 -5.11 1.93 -6.64
CA GLY A 7 -4.44 2.29 -7.90
C GLY A 7 -2.93 2.47 -7.77
N TRP A 8 -2.44 3.00 -6.64
CA TRP A 8 -1.00 3.10 -6.36
C TRP A 8 -0.37 1.73 -6.07
N LEU A 9 -1.07 0.90 -5.29
CA LEU A 9 -0.65 -0.48 -5.00
C LEU A 9 -0.63 -1.37 -6.25
N MET A 10 -1.67 -1.30 -7.10
CA MET A 10 -1.72 -2.04 -8.38
C MET A 10 -0.77 -1.46 -9.43
N GLY A 11 -0.51 -0.15 -9.42
CA GLY A 11 0.42 0.51 -10.35
C GLY A 11 1.89 0.19 -10.07
N CYS A 12 2.23 -0.11 -8.83
CA CYS A 12 3.55 -0.60 -8.46
C CYS A 12 3.69 -2.09 -8.81
N ARG A 13 4.00 -2.39 -10.08
CA ARG A 13 4.33 -3.76 -10.58
C ARG A 13 5.34 -4.53 -9.70
N ARG A 14 6.20 -3.80 -9.00
CA ARG A 14 7.17 -4.35 -8.03
C ARG A 14 6.45 -4.97 -6.82
N LEU A 15 5.43 -4.29 -6.30
CA LEU A 15 4.64 -4.71 -5.13
C LEU A 15 3.80 -5.95 -5.45
N VAL A 16 3.25 -6.08 -6.66
CA VAL A 16 2.57 -7.31 -7.11
C VAL A 16 3.51 -8.50 -7.12
N ARG A 17 4.74 -8.33 -7.63
CA ARG A 17 5.73 -9.40 -7.71
C ARG A 17 6.37 -9.73 -6.35
N ASP A 18 6.48 -8.75 -5.46
CA ASP A 18 6.89 -8.93 -4.07
C ASP A 18 5.75 -9.56 -3.23
N TYR A 19 4.47 -9.32 -3.55
CA TYR A 19 3.34 -10.02 -2.91
C TYR A 19 3.35 -11.52 -3.17
N GLU A 20 3.68 -11.93 -4.41
CA GLU A 20 3.82 -13.35 -4.76
C GLU A 20 5.06 -14.02 -4.14
N ARG A 21 6.10 -13.24 -3.81
CA ARG A 21 7.37 -13.77 -3.27
C ARG A 21 7.50 -13.67 -1.76
N LEU A 22 7.03 -12.59 -1.15
CA LEU A 22 7.20 -12.23 0.25
C LEU A 22 5.99 -11.38 0.71
N PRO A 23 4.84 -12.01 1.04
CA PRO A 23 3.62 -11.28 1.41
C PRO A 23 3.82 -10.38 2.64
N GLU A 24 4.72 -10.74 3.56
CA GLU A 24 5.05 -9.97 4.76
C GLU A 24 5.55 -8.54 4.44
N ASN A 25 6.37 -8.39 3.40
CA ASN A 25 6.96 -7.10 3.05
C ASN A 25 5.94 -6.19 2.35
N SER A 26 5.03 -6.80 1.59
CA SER A 26 3.90 -6.10 0.96
C SER A 26 2.86 -5.64 1.99
N GLU A 27 2.61 -6.45 3.02
CA GLU A 27 1.70 -6.09 4.12
C GLU A 27 2.21 -4.86 4.88
N ALA A 28 3.51 -4.80 5.18
CA ALA A 28 4.14 -3.65 5.82
C ALA A 28 3.97 -2.35 5.00
N LEU A 29 4.08 -2.43 3.67
CA LEU A 29 3.86 -1.28 2.78
C LEU A 29 2.40 -0.83 2.75
N ILE A 30 1.45 -1.77 2.81
CA ILE A 30 0.02 -1.47 2.90
C ILE A 30 -0.30 -0.77 4.23
N TYR A 31 0.24 -1.25 5.35
CA TYR A 31 0.09 -0.59 6.65
C TYR A 31 0.68 0.83 6.63
N LEU A 32 1.87 1.00 6.04
CA LEU A 32 2.50 2.32 5.93
C LEU A 32 1.66 3.30 5.11
N ALA A 33 1.02 2.82 4.03
CA ALA A 33 0.11 3.61 3.21
C ALA A 33 -1.17 3.99 3.98
N MET A 34 -1.75 3.05 4.73
CA MET A 34 -2.90 3.29 5.61
C MET A 34 -2.58 4.33 6.68
N ILE A 35 -1.43 4.22 7.35
CA ILE A 35 -0.96 5.18 8.36
C ILE A 35 -0.86 6.58 7.75
N ARG A 36 -0.24 6.73 6.57
CA ARG A 36 -0.14 8.03 5.88
C ARG A 36 -1.51 8.65 5.59
N ILE A 37 -2.51 7.85 5.25
CA ILE A 37 -3.87 8.33 4.97
C ILE A 37 -4.57 8.78 6.26
N VAL A 38 -4.47 7.98 7.32
CA VAL A 38 -5.05 8.33 8.63
C VAL A 38 -4.41 9.60 9.19
N VAL A 39 -3.08 9.72 9.11
CA VAL A 39 -2.34 10.93 9.54
C VAL A 39 -2.79 12.16 8.76
N ARG A 40 -2.94 12.07 7.43
CA ARG A 40 -3.46 13.18 6.61
C ARG A 40 -4.93 13.53 6.83
N ARG A 41 -5.69 12.65 7.46
CA ARG A 41 -7.10 12.91 7.82
C ARG A 41 -7.23 13.49 9.23
N LEU A 42 -6.22 13.29 10.08
CA LEU A 42 -6.17 13.88 11.43
C LEU A 42 -5.61 15.31 11.44
N ALA A 43 -4.80 15.67 10.44
CA ALA A 43 -4.34 17.03 10.19
C ALA A 43 -5.37 17.81 9.36
#